data_AF-A0A9D8WT68-F1
#
_entry.id   AF-A0A9D8WT68-F1
#
_cell.length_a   1.000
_cell.length_b   1.000
_cell.length_c   1.000
_cell.angle_alpha   90.00
_cell.angle_beta   90.00
_cell.angle_gamma   90.00
#
_symmetry.space_group_name_H-M   'P 1'
#
loop_
_entity.id
_entity.type
_entity.pdbx_description
1 polymer ?
#
loop_
_entity_poly.entity_id
_entity_poly.type
_entity_poly.pdbx_seq_one_letter_code
_entity_poly.pdbx_strand_id
1 'polypeptide(L)' 'MQSIYLLDINIISELTKPVQNQTVVQKIFETQKTSVLSSITWGEALFGLKKNKASPVR' A
#
# COMPACT_ATOMS: atom_id res chain seq x y z
N MET A 1 10.73 -1.79 -23.66
CA MET A 1 10.30 -0.87 -22.58
C MET A 1 9.77 -1.71 -21.43
N GLN A 2 10.19 -1.45 -20.19
CA GLN A 2 9.72 -2.18 -19.02
C GLN A 2 8.51 -1.43 -18.44
N SER A 3 7.41 -2.13 -18.14
CA SER A 3 6.21 -1.50 -17.57
C SER A 3 6.47 -0.95 -16.18
N ILE A 4 6.09 0.30 -15.96
CA ILE A 4 6.11 0.95 -14.64
C ILE A 4 4.71 0.87 -14.05
N TYR A 5 4.59 0.38 -12.82
CA TYR A 5 3.32 0.25 -12.12
C TYR A 5 3.18 1.37 -11.08
N LEU A 6 2.13 2.17 -11.19
CA LEU A 6 1.77 3.12 -10.15
C LEU A 6 0.89 2.41 -9.12
N LEU A 7 1.38 2.25 -7.88
CA LEU A 7 0.60 1.57 -6.85
C LEU A 7 -0.33 2.54 -6.11
N ASP A 8 -1.54 2.08 -5.89
CA ASP A 8 -2.60 2.75 -5.13
C ASP A 8 -2.53 2.35 -3.65
N ILE A 9 -3.11 3.17 -2.77
CA ILE A 9 -3.21 2.89 -1.34
C ILE A 9 -3.92 1.56 -1.05
N ASN A 10 -4.91 1.18 -1.87
CA ASN A 10 -5.63 -0.08 -1.70
C ASN A 10 -4.74 -1.30 -1.96
N ILE A 11 -3.75 -1.17 -2.85
CA ILE A 11 -2.78 -2.22 -3.16
C ILE A 11 -1.72 -2.30 -2.06
N ILE A 12 -1.19 -1.16 -1.63
CA ILE A 12 -0.12 -1.12 -0.60
C ILE A 12 -0.65 -1.55 0.77
N SER A 13 -1.87 -1.14 1.11
CA SER A 13 -2.51 -1.49 2.38
C SER A 13 -2.78 -2.99 2.53
N GLU A 14 -2.82 -3.75 1.41
CA GLU A 14 -2.97 -5.21 1.42
C GLU A 14 -1.92 -5.90 2.30
N LEU A 15 -0.68 -5.37 2.32
CA LEU A 15 0.42 -5.88 3.15
C LEU A 15 0.15 -5.79 4.66
N THR A 16 -0.85 -5.01 5.07
CA THR A 16 -1.18 -4.76 6.48
C THR A 16 -2.54 -5.32 6.89
N LYS A 17 -3.31 -5.90 5.96
CA LYS A 17 -4.64 -6.45 6.26
C LYS A 17 -4.54 -7.74 7.08
N PRO A 18 -5.49 -8.03 8.00
CA PRO A 18 -5.53 -9.27 8.77
C PRO A 18 -5.63 -10.52 7.89
N VAL A 19 -6.36 -10.42 6.78
CA VAL A 19 -6.46 -11.45 5.74
C VAL A 19 -6.04 -10.80 4.44
N GLN A 20 -4.93 -11.28 3.88
CA GLN A 20 -4.32 -10.71 2.69
C GLN A 20 -4.75 -11.46 1.43
N ASN A 21 -4.95 -10.73 0.34
CA ASN A 21 -5.02 -11.31 -1.00
C ASN A 21 -3.61 -11.71 -1.46
N GLN A 22 -3.30 -13.00 -1.38
CA GLN A 22 -1.99 -13.56 -1.74
C GLN A 22 -1.57 -13.22 -3.17
N THR A 23 -2.51 -13.15 -4.13
CA THR A 23 -2.19 -12.80 -5.52
C THR A 23 -1.69 -11.37 -5.64
N VAL A 24 -2.30 -10.44 -4.90
CA VAL A 24 -1.88 -9.03 -4.88
C VAL A 24 -0.51 -8.90 -4.22
N VAL A 25 -0.33 -9.52 -3.05
CA VAL A 25 0.94 -9.49 -2.31
C VAL A 25 2.08 -10.05 -3.16
N GLN A 26 1.88 -11.22 -3.78
CA GLN A 26 2.87 -11.82 -4.66
C GLN A 26 3.21 -10.89 -5.84
N LYS A 27 2.21 -10.25 -6.44
CA LYS A 27 2.43 -9.34 -7.57
C LYS A 27 3.27 -8.13 -7.18
N ILE A 28 3.04 -7.56 -6.00
CA ILE A 28 3.82 -6.44 -5.46
C ILE A 28 5.31 -6.82 -5.36
N PHE A 29 5.61 -8.02 -4.85
CA PHE A 29 7.00 -8.48 -4.73
C PHE A 29 7.65 -8.75 -6.09
N GLU A 30 6.92 -9.35 -7.04
CA GLU A 30 7.40 -9.57 -8.40
C GLU A 30 7.74 -8.26 -9.13
N THR A 31 6.93 -7.21 -8.92
CA THR A 31 7.07 -5.93 -9.63
C THR A 31 7.78 -4.86 -8.81
N GLN A 32 8.39 -5.20 -7.66
CA GLN A 32 8.92 -4.22 -6.71
C GLN A 32 9.91 -3.23 -7.36
N LYS A 33 10.77 -3.72 -8.26
CA LYS A 33 11.79 -2.90 -8.94
C LYS A 33 11.21 -1.92 -9.97
N THR A 34 9.96 -2.12 -10.40
CA THR A 34 9.29 -1.30 -11.41
C THR A 34 7.99 -0.69 -10.91
N SER A 35 7.78 -0.72 -9.59
CA SER A 35 6.62 -0.13 -8.95
C SER A 35 7.00 1.22 -8.34
N VAL A 36 6.13 2.20 -8.48
CA VAL A 36 6.31 3.55 -7.94
C VAL A 36 5.09 3.98 -7.15
N LEU A 37 5.31 4.86 -6.18
CA LEU A 37 4.28 5.48 -5.35
C LEU A 37 4.19 6.95 -5.69
N SER A 38 2.96 7.45 -5.91
CA SER A 38 2.77 8.90 -5.99
C SER A 38 3.00 9.53 -4.60
N SER A 39 3.42 10.79 -4.57
CA SER A 39 3.52 11.56 -3.33
C SER A 39 2.19 11.70 -2.60
N ILE A 40 1.08 11.75 -3.36
CA ILE A 40 -0.29 11.81 -2.83
C ILE A 40 -0.60 10.51 -2.08
N THR A 41 -0.42 9.36 -2.74
CA THR A 41 -0.66 8.03 -2.16
C THR A 41 0.23 7.78 -0.94
N TRP A 42 1.49 8.24 -0.97
CA TRP A 42 2.37 8.18 0.19
C TRP A 42 1.85 9.04 1.35
N GLY A 43 1.34 10.24 1.05
CA GLY A 43 0.67 11.10 2.03
C GLY A 43 -0.55 10.43 2.65
N GLU A 44 -1.44 9.84 1.85
CA GLU A 44 -2.62 9.11 2.31
C GLU A 44 -2.26 7.95 3.25
N ALA A 45 -1.23 7.18 2.90
CA ALA A 45 -0.72 6.11 3.75
C ALA A 45 -0.30 6.63 5.14
N LEU A 46 0.49 7.71 5.17
CA LEU A 46 0.94 8.32 6.42
C LEU A 46 -0.21 8.90 7.25
N PHE A 47 -1.19 9.54 6.60
CA PHE A 47 -2.37 10.09 7.30
C PHE A 47 -3.29 9.00 7.83
N GLY A 48 -3.53 7.92 7.07
CA GLY A 48 -4.28 6.75 7.52
C GLY A 48 -3.63 6.08 8.73
N LEU A 49 -2.30 5.96 8.73
CA LEU A 49 -1.53 5.44 9.86
C LEU A 49 -1.64 6.33 11.12
N LYS A 50 -1.71 7.65 10.96
CA LYS A 50 -1.90 8.58 12.09
C LYS A 50 -3.26 8.44 12.75
N LYS A 51 -4.34 8.23 11.98
CA LYS A 51 -5.69 7.99 12.54
C LYS A 51 -5.75 6.70 13.34
N ASN A 52 -5.12 5.62 12.87
CA ASN A 52 -5.12 4.34 13.60
C ASN A 52 -4.30 4.37 14.91
N LYS A 53 -3.27 5.22 15.02
CA LYS A 53 -2.52 5.39 16.28
C LYS A 53 -3.18 6.34 17.29
N ALA A 54 -4.13 7.17 16.85
CA ALA A 54 -4.78 8.18 17.69
C ALA A 54 -6.14 7.76 18.27
N SER A 55 -6.57 6.52 18.07
CA SER A 55 -7.84 6.01 18.59
C SER A 55 -7.66 4.89 19.62
N PRO A 56 -7.57 5.21 20.92
CA PRO A 56 -8.30 4.43 21.92
C PRO A 56 -9.77 4.88 21.81
N VAL A 57 -10.55 4.18 20.98
CA VAL A 57 -12.00 4.36 21.03
C VAL A 57 -12.47 3.72 22.34
N ARG A 58 -13.01 4.59 23.22
CA ARG A 58 -13.81 4.28 24.40
C ARG A 58 -15.01 3.40 24.06
#